data_AF-A0A348VXY1-F1
#
_entry.id   AF-A0A348VXY1-F1
#
_cell.length_a   1.000
_cell.length_b   1.000
_cell.length_c   1.000
_cell.angle_alpha   90.00
_cell.angle_beta   90.00
_cell.angle_gamma   90.00
#
_symmetry.space_group_name_H-M   'P 1'
#
loop_
_entity.id
_entity.type
_entity.pdbx_description
1 polymer ?
#
loop_
_entity_poly.entity_id
_entity_poly.type
_entity_poly.pdbx_seq_one_letter_code
_entity_poly.pdbx_strand_id
1 'polypeptide(L)'
;MINTFIIDDDYLSILETMNTFNKNKSFKIVGLISQFKNFNNLLKDLIKADVIIVGKNVKQDILMLIVFYLMEDKSDYYLYFKSDNLAKSLDLIENSIYSKKDKRTFIINQNNFNNEIINI
;
A
#
# COMPACT_ATOMS: atom_id res chain seq x y z
N MET A 1 6.89 10.83 8.28
CA MET A 1 5.44 10.52 8.13
C MET A 1 5.30 9.77 6.82
N ILE A 2 4.84 8.52 6.89
CA ILE A 2 4.71 7.56 5.80
C ILE A 2 3.40 7.86 5.07
N ASN A 3 3.49 8.28 3.81
CA ASN A 3 2.32 8.52 2.98
C ASN A 3 1.76 7.19 2.48
N THR A 4 0.49 6.94 2.74
CA THR A 4 -0.17 5.67 2.43
C THR A 4 -1.34 5.87 1.48
N PHE A 5 -1.37 5.10 0.42
CA PHE A 5 -2.49 5.02 -0.50
C PHE A 5 -3.20 3.68 -0.33
N ILE A 6 -4.53 3.66 -0.35
CA ILE A 6 -5.31 2.42 -0.17
C ILE A 6 -6.09 2.12 -1.45
N ILE A 7 -6.01 0.87 -1.87
CA ILE A 7 -6.64 0.29 -3.04
C ILE A 7 -7.48 -0.87 -2.52
N ASP A 8 -8.76 -0.62 -2.31
CA ASP A 8 -9.68 -1.62 -1.79
C ASP A 8 -11.08 -1.25 -2.28
N ASP A 9 -11.92 -2.25 -2.50
CA ASP A 9 -13.31 -2.09 -2.92
C ASP A 9 -14.30 -2.41 -1.78
N ASP A 10 -13.83 -3.01 -0.69
CA ASP A 10 -14.63 -3.25 0.52
C ASP A 10 -14.56 -2.06 1.49
N TYR A 11 -15.70 -1.38 1.65
CA TYR A 11 -15.84 -0.23 2.55
C TYR A 11 -15.50 -0.54 4.00
N LEU A 12 -15.86 -1.73 4.51
CA LEU A 12 -15.55 -2.10 5.90
C LEU A 12 -14.05 -2.31 6.07
N SER A 13 -13.42 -2.96 5.09
CA SER A 13 -11.96 -3.15 5.03
C SER A 13 -11.21 -1.81 5.00
N ILE A 14 -11.71 -0.83 4.23
CA ILE A 14 -11.16 0.52 4.18
C ILE A 14 -11.27 1.19 5.56
N LEU A 15 -12.45 1.18 6.18
CA LEU A 15 -12.66 1.82 7.49
C LEU A 15 -11.76 1.23 8.57
N GLU A 16 -11.60 -0.09 8.60
CA GLU A 16 -10.69 -0.77 9.53
C GLU A 16 -9.24 -0.32 9.32
N THR A 17 -8.81 -0.25 8.06
CA THR A 17 -7.48 0.22 7.68
C THR A 17 -7.29 1.68 8.12
N MET A 18 -8.25 2.56 7.82
CA MET A 18 -8.21 3.96 8.23
C MET A 18 -8.15 4.13 9.75
N ASN A 19 -9.00 3.43 10.49
CA ASN A 19 -9.03 3.50 11.95
C ASN A 19 -7.73 3.02 12.58
N THR A 20 -7.08 2.03 11.98
CA THR A 20 -5.80 1.50 12.48
C THR A 20 -4.66 2.46 12.15
N PHE A 21 -4.59 2.95 10.91
CA PHE A 21 -3.54 3.88 10.47
C PHE A 21 -3.64 5.24 11.15
N ASN A 22 -4.84 5.78 11.36
CA ASN A 22 -5.05 7.06 12.05
C ASN A 22 -4.62 7.02 13.53
N LYS A 23 -4.59 5.84 14.16
CA LYS A 23 -4.07 5.68 15.52
C LYS A 23 -2.54 5.73 15.55
N ASN A 24 -1.86 5.41 14.44
CA ASN A 24 -0.42 5.45 14.33
C ASN A 24 0.03 6.76 13.64
N LYS A 25 0.59 7.70 14.44
CA LYS A 25 1.04 9.02 13.95
C LYS A 25 2.15 8.95 12.90
N SER A 26 2.81 7.81 12.74
CA SER A 26 3.79 7.60 11.69
C SER A 26 3.16 7.59 10.30
N PHE A 27 1.87 7.32 10.16
CA PHE A 27 1.19 7.14 8.88
C PHE A 27 0.22 8.28 8.56
N LYS A 28 0.08 8.58 7.26
CA LYS A 28 -0.90 9.52 6.73
C LYS A 28 -1.53 8.95 5.46
N ILE A 29 -2.85 8.86 5.44
CA ILE A 29 -3.57 8.43 4.24
C ILE A 29 -3.63 9.60 3.24
N VAL A 30 -3.12 9.37 2.04
CA VAL A 30 -3.03 10.37 0.96
C VAL A 30 -4.02 10.11 -0.18
N GLY A 31 -4.64 8.94 -0.25
CA GLY A 31 -5.68 8.63 -1.24
C GLY A 31 -6.32 7.25 -1.06
N LEU A 32 -7.53 7.07 -1.62
CA LEU A 32 -8.30 5.83 -1.63
C LEU A 32 -8.85 5.56 -3.04
N ILE A 33 -8.73 4.35 -3.60
CA ILE A 33 -9.18 4.07 -4.97
C ILE A 33 -10.67 4.41 -5.21
N SER A 34 -11.53 4.22 -4.20
CA SER A 34 -12.97 4.50 -4.25
C SER A 34 -13.31 5.99 -4.44
N GLN A 35 -12.36 6.90 -4.21
CA GLN A 35 -12.57 8.35 -4.31
C GLN A 35 -12.28 8.91 -5.71
N PHE A 36 -11.75 8.11 -6.63
CA PHE A 36 -11.28 8.62 -7.92
C PHE A 36 -12.32 8.49 -9.02
N LYS A 37 -12.66 9.65 -9.60
CA LYS A 37 -13.52 9.76 -10.80
C LYS A 37 -12.73 9.67 -12.11
N ASN A 38 -11.41 9.85 -12.07
CA ASN A 38 -10.53 9.82 -13.24
C ASN A 38 -9.14 9.30 -12.85
N PHE A 39 -8.57 8.46 -13.71
CA PHE A 39 -7.24 7.85 -13.61
C PHE A 39 -6.12 8.87 -13.35
N ASN A 40 -6.12 10.05 -13.98
CA ASN A 40 -5.04 11.03 -13.79
C ASN A 40 -4.94 11.56 -12.35
N ASN A 41 -6.06 11.65 -11.63
CA ASN A 41 -6.03 12.08 -10.22
C ASN A 41 -5.53 10.94 -9.32
N LEU A 42 -5.89 9.70 -9.65
CA LEU A 42 -5.38 8.51 -8.97
C LEU A 42 -3.86 8.44 -9.07
N LEU A 43 -3.30 8.67 -10.26
CA LEU A 43 -1.84 8.69 -10.48
C LEU A 43 -1.13 9.77 -9.65
N LYS A 44 -1.68 10.99 -9.61
CA LYS A 44 -1.13 12.10 -8.83
C LYS A 44 -1.05 11.83 -7.33
N ASP A 45 -1.93 11.01 -6.80
CA ASP A 45 -1.93 10.67 -5.38
C ASP A 45 -1.14 9.38 -5.11
N LEU A 46 -1.10 8.45 -6.06
CA LEU A 46 -0.24 7.26 -6.02
C LEU A 46 1.24 7.64 -5.97
N ILE A 47 1.71 8.59 -6.79
CA ILE A 47 3.13 9.00 -6.81
C ILE A 47 3.60 9.63 -5.48
N LYS A 48 2.67 10.14 -4.67
CA LYS A 48 2.98 10.72 -3.35
C LYS A 48 3.11 9.64 -2.27
N ALA A 49 2.71 8.41 -2.56
CA ALA A 49 2.65 7.33 -1.59
C ALA A 49 4.02 6.68 -1.40
N ASP A 50 4.44 6.56 -0.14
CA ASP A 50 5.54 5.67 0.24
C ASP A 50 5.07 4.21 0.27
N VAL A 51 3.79 3.98 0.61
CA VAL A 51 3.16 2.66 0.75
C VAL A 51 1.83 2.64 0.02
N ILE A 52 1.59 1.57 -0.75
CA ILE A 52 0.32 1.29 -1.40
C ILE A 52 -0.24 0.02 -0.78
N ILE A 53 -1.43 0.10 -0.20
CA ILE A 53 -2.14 -1.02 0.42
C ILE A 53 -3.17 -1.53 -0.56
N VAL A 54 -3.10 -2.82 -0.87
CA VAL A 54 -4.03 -3.50 -1.77
C VAL A 54 -4.90 -4.45 -0.95
N GLY A 55 -6.21 -4.25 -1.05
CA GLY A 55 -7.24 -5.11 -0.45
C GLY A 55 -7.26 -6.49 -1.09
N LYS A 56 -7.78 -7.46 -0.33
CA LYS A 56 -7.79 -8.88 -0.73
C LYS A 56 -8.58 -9.17 -2.01
N ASN A 57 -9.64 -8.39 -2.25
CA ASN A 57 -10.60 -8.62 -3.34
C ASN A 57 -10.41 -7.68 -4.53
N VAL A 58 -9.33 -6.89 -4.55
CA VAL A 58 -9.04 -5.99 -5.66
C VAL A 58 -8.88 -6.80 -6.94
N LYS A 59 -9.61 -6.39 -7.99
CA LYS A 59 -9.57 -7.07 -9.28
C LYS A 59 -8.16 -7.05 -9.87
N GLN A 60 -7.79 -8.16 -10.52
CA GLN A 60 -6.43 -8.37 -11.05
C GLN A 60 -6.04 -7.37 -12.15
N ASP A 61 -7.00 -6.92 -12.96
CA ASP A 61 -6.82 -5.89 -13.99
C ASP A 61 -6.43 -4.54 -13.39
N ILE A 62 -7.09 -4.13 -12.30
CA ILE A 62 -6.76 -2.92 -11.55
C ILE A 62 -5.35 -3.04 -10.97
N LEU A 63 -5.05 -4.17 -10.31
CA LEU A 63 -3.74 -4.42 -9.73
C LEU A 63 -2.62 -4.34 -10.78
N MET A 64 -2.84 -4.97 -11.93
CA MET A 64 -1.87 -4.99 -13.02
C MET A 64 -1.60 -3.59 -13.59
N LEU A 65 -2.65 -2.78 -13.75
CA LEU A 65 -2.53 -1.38 -14.17
C LEU A 65 -1.68 -0.54 -13.21
N ILE A 66 -1.89 -0.72 -11.91
CA ILE A 66 -1.13 -0.02 -10.85
C ILE A 66 0.34 -0.46 -10.88
N VAL A 67 0.60 -1.77 -10.94
CA VAL A 67 1.97 -2.29 -11.00
C VAL A 67 2.70 -1.78 -12.24
N PHE A 68 2.07 -1.82 -13.42
CA PHE A 68 2.66 -1.29 -14.66
C PHE A 68 3.02 0.19 -14.53
N TYR A 69 2.09 1.01 -14.04
CA TYR A 69 2.35 2.44 -13.86
C TYR A 69 3.53 2.69 -12.92
N LEU A 70 3.54 2.00 -11.78
CA LEU A 70 4.57 2.21 -10.78
C LEU A 70 5.96 1.73 -11.27
N MET A 71 6.00 0.71 -12.13
CA MET A 71 7.25 0.28 -12.79
C MET A 71 7.74 1.30 -13.84
N GLU A 72 6.83 1.99 -14.55
CA GLU A 72 7.19 3.02 -15.53
C GLU A 72 7.71 4.31 -14.88
N ASP A 73 7.09 4.73 -13.77
CA ASP A 73 7.37 6.02 -13.13
C ASP A 73 8.70 6.05 -12.34
N LYS A 74 9.44 4.93 -12.32
CA LYS A 74 10.72 4.72 -11.59
C LYS A 74 10.73 5.24 -10.16
N SER A 75 9.54 5.32 -9.56
CA SER A 75 9.34 5.88 -8.24
C SER A 75 9.54 4.80 -7.19
N ASP A 76 10.00 5.19 -6.02
CA ASP A 76 10.34 4.29 -4.94
C ASP A 76 9.14 4.07 -3.99
N TYR A 77 8.44 2.94 -4.12
CA TYR A 77 7.23 2.61 -3.34
C TYR A 77 7.26 1.21 -2.73
N TYR A 78 6.48 1.01 -1.66
CA TYR A 78 6.21 -0.29 -1.03
C TYR A 78 4.80 -0.75 -1.41
N LEU A 79 4.63 -1.98 -1.89
CA LEU A 79 3.33 -2.56 -2.25
C LEU A 79 2.90 -3.61 -1.21
N TYR A 80 1.98 -3.24 -0.34
CA TYR A 80 1.48 -4.09 0.73
C TYR A 80 0.16 -4.74 0.35
N PHE A 81 0.05 -6.07 0.48
CA PHE A 81 -1.23 -6.77 0.35
C PHE A 81 -1.83 -7.02 1.73
N LYS A 82 -3.10 -6.65 1.93
CA LYS A 82 -3.76 -6.73 3.24
C LYS A 82 -3.78 -8.18 3.75
N SER A 83 -3.28 -8.38 4.97
CA SER A 83 -3.28 -9.66 5.69
C SER A 83 -4.25 -9.68 6.88
N ASP A 84 -4.43 -10.86 7.48
CA ASP A 84 -5.30 -11.09 8.63
C ASP A 84 -4.80 -10.42 9.93
N ASN A 85 -3.56 -9.91 9.98
CA ASN A 85 -3.01 -9.22 11.16
C ASN A 85 -2.41 -7.85 10.82
N LEU A 86 -3.29 -6.87 10.60
CA LEU A 86 -2.97 -5.51 10.17
C LEU A 86 -1.95 -4.78 11.08
N ALA A 87 -2.03 -4.97 12.40
CA ALA A 87 -1.15 -4.29 13.35
C ALA A 87 0.30 -4.77 13.24
N LYS A 88 0.53 -6.09 13.13
CA LYS A 88 1.88 -6.63 12.93
C LYS A 88 2.46 -6.20 11.58
N SER A 89 1.61 -6.14 10.56
CA SER A 89 2.01 -5.69 9.23
C SER A 89 2.46 -4.23 9.21
N LEU A 90 1.81 -3.36 9.99
CA LEU A 90 2.22 -1.97 10.17
C LEU A 90 3.64 -1.85 10.74
N ASP A 91 3.91 -2.54 11.85
CA ASP A 91 5.23 -2.53 12.48
C ASP A 91 6.32 -3.00 11.51
N LEU A 92 6.02 -4.01 10.68
CA LEU A 92 6.94 -4.51 9.66
C LEU A 92 7.20 -3.49 8.55
N ILE A 93 6.15 -2.84 8.04
CA ILE A 93 6.27 -1.80 7.01
C ILE A 93 7.12 -0.64 7.55
N GLU A 94 6.82 -0.19 8.76
CA GLU A 94 7.53 0.91 9.42
C GLU A 94 9.02 0.59 9.56
N ASN A 95 9.35 -0.60 10.11
CA ASN A 95 10.74 -1.06 10.22
C ASN A 95 11.42 -1.24 8.85
N SER A 96 10.69 -1.67 7.82
CA SER A 96 11.24 -1.88 6.47
C SER A 96 11.55 -0.56 5.76
N ILE A 97 10.75 0.47 5.98
CA ILE A 97 10.97 1.82 5.45
C ILE A 97 12.15 2.49 6.15
N TYR A 98 12.24 2.38 7.47
CA TYR A 98 13.31 3.03 8.23
C TYR A 98 14.67 2.30 8.16
N SER A 99 14.70 1.03 7.76
CA SER A 99 15.94 0.24 7.69
C SER A 99 16.71 0.32 6.35
N LYS A 100 16.08 0.75 5.25
CA LYS A 100 16.74 0.80 3.92
C LYS A 100 17.10 2.22 3.50
N LYS A 101 18.34 2.39 3.01
CA LYS A 101 18.85 3.62 2.36
C LYS A 101 18.43 3.74 0.88
N ASP A 102 18.15 2.62 0.22
CA ASP A 102 17.68 2.56 -1.17
C ASP A 102 16.36 1.80 -1.21
N LYS A 103 15.29 2.50 -1.59
CA LYS A 103 13.93 1.96 -1.68
C LYS A 103 13.81 1.10 -2.94
N ARG A 104 13.03 0.02 -2.88
CA ARG A 104 12.65 -0.85 -4.00
C ARG A 104 11.21 -1.30 -3.79
N THR A 105 10.56 -1.80 -4.84
CA THR A 105 9.22 -2.39 -4.74
C THR A 105 9.24 -3.61 -3.83
N PHE A 106 8.58 -3.50 -2.67
CA PHE A 106 8.39 -4.62 -1.74
C PHE A 106 6.97 -5.12 -1.83
N ILE A 107 6.81 -6.41 -2.11
CA ILE A 107 5.54 -7.11 -1.94
C ILE A 107 5.55 -7.78 -0.57
N ILE A 108 4.65 -7.38 0.32
CA ILE A 108 4.38 -8.14 1.55
C ILE A 108 3.12 -8.96 1.30
N ASN A 109 3.29 -10.25 1.11
CA ASN A 109 2.21 -11.24 1.01
C ASN A 109 2.30 -12.15 2.23
N GLN A 110 1.29 -12.12 3.10
CA GLN A 110 1.19 -13.06 4.23
C GLN A 110 0.18 -14.15 3.89
N ASN A 111 0.64 -15.19 3.20
CA ASN A 111 0.00 -16.50 3.28
C ASN A 111 0.82 -17.34 4.27
N ASN A 112 0.27 -17.56 5.46
CA ASN A 112 0.81 -18.41 6.53
C ASN A 112 2.27 -18.12 6.96
N PHE A 113 2.41 -17.30 8.01
CA PHE A 113 3.57 -17.18 8.92
C PHE A 113 4.96 -16.84 8.36
N ASN A 114 5.18 -16.77 7.05
CA ASN A 114 6.44 -16.28 6.48
C ASN A 114 6.22 -14.92 5.80
N ASN A 115 6.81 -13.89 6.39
CA ASN A 115 6.93 -12.57 5.76
C ASN A 115 8.02 -12.65 4.69
N GLU A 116 7.66 -12.95 3.45
CA GLU A 116 8.61 -12.84 2.35
C GLU A 116 8.60 -11.41 1.81
N ILE A 117 9.73 -10.73 2.01
CA ILE A 117 10.06 -9.48 1.32
C ILE A 117 10.61 -9.89 -0.05
N ILE A 118 9.77 -9.80 -1.07
CA ILE A 118 10.22 -10.00 -2.45
C ILE A 118 10.84 -8.69 -2.92
N ASN A 119 12.16 -8.66 -3.14
CA ASN A 119 12.80 -7.58 -3.90
C ASN A 119 12.55 -7.87 -5.39
N ILE A 120 11.78 -7.01 -6.06
CA ILE A 120 11.66 -7.03 -7.52
C ILE A 120 12.71 -6.09 -8.11
#